data_AF-A0A8H7Y2Q1-F1
#
_entry.id   AF-A0A8H7Y2Q1-F1
#
_cell.length_a   1.000
_cell.length_b   1.000
_cell.length_c   1.000
_cell.angle_alpha   90.00
_cell.angle_beta   90.00
_cell.angle_gamma   90.00
#
_symmetry.space_group_name_H-M   'P 1'
#
loop_
_entity.id
_entity.type
_entity.pdbx_description
1 polymer ?
#
loop_
_entity_poly.entity_id
_entity_poly.type
_entity_poly.pdbx_seq_one_letter_code
_entity_poly.pdbx_strand_id
1 'polypeptide(L)'
;MPSNTQRNITALDDSSSESDKSTTPFTMPTNEDAISQSELEKIIERALDDSVSFKDMQEALKSAHVTILEQRKELLKLKTIVADLQLRQKAETKQDLAVIIEEQIKKFGRCFQFFYSPYAQLNWFNNMMEKPAFACNDPARYETPQGVEVSEHELQALALRGIYAELFDCIAPDFHSYMKSGTSFRKTFITALQDVRSQCLDRLRKSCPKIFGMPASYFQRGTASRSTMPDVQNLLKDKNGACDFTSRFPAVLYKDSDPSQVDDLFLNPILFKIARIVLYGPNAVDMIGGTKIRINNTYYRDDRPIEVTEGMIAWCAIMARFLLSDDVEFTSTGVGEKSSNTYFGDFDTYKKIIIRSKKVNSKWYDRLIGKWDTQLFSATKQRKDKDTSGNQQNTNSQNPNSQQDDQVDDIFAAMRSSNLARPPSDTDTDLEEQSHNKGLTRRLQRSGALENLNISDDDSEGGIEYVDIPYSTPSNSSPNPSQNHRIPSRPDSSTSTPHTGVEELAIDSGIPQREEPAASNATLNKSLYDVLAAQAKGLSKAYLFSINYMNFEM
;
A
#
# COMPACT_ATOMS: atom_id res chain seq x y z
N MET A 1 37.66 -28.70 33.43
CA MET A 1 36.62 -29.22 34.34
C MET A 1 35.27 -28.68 33.87
N PRO A 2 34.41 -29.51 33.24
CA PRO A 2 33.13 -29.07 32.69
C PRO A 2 31.98 -29.25 33.70
N SER A 3 30.99 -28.36 33.66
CA SER A 3 29.66 -28.60 34.23
C SER A 3 28.64 -28.63 33.10
N ASN A 4 28.03 -29.79 32.92
CA ASN A 4 27.18 -30.12 31.78
C ASN A 4 25.70 -29.93 32.18
N THR A 5 25.01 -28.94 31.62
CA THR A 5 23.58 -28.70 31.93
C THR A 5 22.72 -29.12 30.75
N GLN A 6 22.33 -30.38 30.75
CA GLN A 6 21.28 -30.90 29.86
C GLN A 6 19.94 -30.23 30.21
N ARG A 7 19.32 -29.56 29.24
CA ARG A 7 17.89 -29.21 29.30
C ARG A 7 17.12 -30.26 28.50
N ASN A 8 16.31 -31.05 29.20
CA ASN A 8 15.22 -31.79 28.57
C ASN A 8 14.26 -30.79 27.92
N ILE A 9 13.96 -30.99 26.64
CA ILE A 9 12.79 -30.43 25.99
C ILE A 9 11.89 -31.61 25.67
N THR A 10 10.81 -31.74 26.42
CA THR A 10 9.70 -32.66 26.11
C THR A 10 9.10 -32.28 24.78
N ALA A 11 9.04 -33.22 23.84
CA ALA A 11 8.23 -33.08 22.64
C ALA A 11 6.75 -32.99 23.04
N LEU A 12 6.04 -32.05 22.43
CA LEU A 12 4.58 -32.04 22.39
C LEU A 12 4.19 -32.48 20.98
N ASP A 13 3.31 -33.47 20.90
CA ASP A 13 2.75 -33.95 19.63
C ASP A 13 1.97 -32.82 18.96
N ASP A 14 2.42 -32.42 17.76
CA ASP A 14 1.71 -31.48 16.91
C ASP A 14 0.87 -32.28 15.91
N SER A 15 -0.44 -32.35 16.18
CA SER A 15 -1.44 -33.12 15.43
C SER A 15 -1.71 -32.52 14.05
N SER A 16 -0.73 -32.68 13.16
CA SER A 16 -0.83 -32.27 11.76
C SER A 16 -1.82 -33.17 11.00
N SER A 17 -2.89 -32.56 10.48
CA SER A 17 -3.86 -33.24 9.63
C SER A 17 -3.31 -33.41 8.21
N GLU A 18 -2.63 -34.53 7.98
CA GLU A 18 -2.24 -34.96 6.64
C GLU A 18 -3.48 -35.17 5.77
N SER A 19 -3.79 -34.15 4.94
CA SER A 19 -4.76 -34.28 3.86
C SER A 19 -4.10 -35.02 2.70
N ASP A 20 -4.15 -36.35 2.81
CA ASP A 20 -3.49 -37.33 1.94
C ASP A 20 -3.96 -37.20 0.48
N LYS A 21 -3.30 -36.31 -0.28
CA LYS A 21 -3.53 -36.09 -1.71
C LYS A 21 -2.87 -37.21 -2.50
N SER A 22 -3.50 -38.38 -2.44
CA SER A 22 -3.26 -39.52 -3.34
C SER A 22 -3.31 -39.06 -4.80
N THR A 23 -2.13 -38.71 -5.32
CA THR A 23 -1.93 -38.34 -6.71
C THR A 23 -1.68 -39.63 -7.46
N THR A 24 -2.76 -40.38 -7.71
CA THR A 24 -2.69 -41.52 -8.63
C THR A 24 -2.23 -41.01 -9.99
N PRO A 25 -1.13 -41.55 -10.55
CA PRO A 25 -0.67 -41.12 -11.86
C PRO A 25 -1.77 -41.41 -12.88
N PHE A 26 -2.11 -40.42 -13.69
CA PHE A 26 -3.10 -40.55 -14.75
C PHE A 26 -2.52 -41.46 -15.85
N THR A 27 -2.79 -42.76 -15.74
CA THR A 27 -2.53 -43.71 -16.81
C THR A 27 -3.44 -43.35 -17.98
N MET A 28 -2.85 -42.80 -19.06
CA MET A 28 -3.56 -42.64 -20.33
C MET A 28 -4.13 -44.02 -20.74
N PRO A 29 -5.42 -44.13 -21.08
CA PRO A 29 -5.97 -45.41 -21.51
C PRO A 29 -5.18 -45.91 -22.72
N THR A 30 -4.58 -47.09 -22.60
CA THR A 30 -3.93 -47.76 -23.72
C THR A 30 -4.99 -48.17 -24.73
N ASN A 31 -4.59 -48.30 -25.99
CA ASN A 31 -5.50 -48.45 -27.14
C ASN A 31 -6.18 -49.85 -27.22
N GLU A 32 -6.30 -50.54 -26.08
CA GLU A 32 -6.75 -51.93 -25.93
C GLU A 32 -8.22 -52.02 -25.45
N ASP A 33 -8.75 -50.99 -24.78
CA ASP A 33 -10.15 -50.94 -24.31
C ASP A 33 -11.14 -50.41 -25.36
N ALA A 34 -10.66 -50.02 -26.55
CA ALA A 34 -11.55 -49.95 -27.69
C ALA A 34 -11.95 -51.37 -28.07
N ILE A 35 -13.25 -51.72 -27.93
CA ILE A 35 -13.84 -52.85 -28.66
C ILE A 35 -13.37 -52.71 -30.10
N SER A 36 -12.46 -53.61 -30.49
CA SER A 36 -11.51 -53.23 -31.54
C SER A 36 -12.28 -52.89 -32.81
N GLN A 37 -11.83 -51.89 -33.56
CA GLN A 37 -12.41 -51.65 -34.89
C GLN A 37 -12.40 -52.95 -35.71
N SER A 38 -11.39 -53.82 -35.49
CA SER A 38 -11.34 -55.17 -36.05
C SER A 38 -12.50 -56.10 -35.69
N GLU A 39 -13.15 -56.01 -34.52
CA GLU A 39 -14.34 -56.83 -34.21
C GLU A 39 -15.58 -56.30 -34.95
N LEU A 40 -15.75 -54.98 -34.99
CA LEU A 40 -16.84 -54.38 -35.76
C LEU A 40 -16.65 -54.63 -37.28
N GLU A 41 -15.42 -54.50 -37.78
CA GLU A 41 -15.02 -54.81 -39.15
C GLU A 41 -15.24 -56.30 -39.47
N LYS A 42 -14.85 -57.23 -38.59
CA LYS A 42 -15.13 -58.68 -38.78
C LYS A 42 -16.62 -59.01 -38.81
N ILE A 43 -17.47 -58.26 -38.10
CA ILE A 43 -18.93 -58.43 -38.16
C ILE A 43 -19.47 -57.88 -39.48
N ILE A 44 -18.96 -56.73 -39.95
CA ILE A 44 -19.32 -56.15 -41.26
C ILE A 44 -18.86 -57.04 -42.41
N GLU A 45 -17.65 -57.59 -42.36
CA GLU A 45 -17.12 -58.54 -43.35
C GLU A 45 -17.98 -59.81 -43.41
N ARG A 46 -18.36 -60.40 -42.27
CA ARG A 46 -19.27 -61.57 -42.26
C ARG A 46 -20.66 -61.24 -42.77
N ALA A 47 -21.18 -60.05 -42.50
CA ALA A 47 -22.51 -59.63 -42.96
C ALA A 47 -22.61 -59.48 -44.49
N LEU A 48 -21.48 -59.38 -45.19
CA LEU A 48 -21.40 -59.36 -46.66
C LEU A 48 -21.44 -60.75 -47.32
N ASP A 49 -21.29 -61.84 -46.55
CA ASP A 49 -21.21 -63.23 -47.04
C ASP A 49 -22.59 -63.95 -47.05
N ASP A 50 -23.72 -63.23 -46.94
CA ASP A 50 -25.12 -63.72 -46.85
C ASP A 50 -25.40 -64.76 -45.72
N SER A 51 -24.41 -65.13 -44.91
CA SER A 51 -24.50 -66.23 -43.94
C SER A 51 -24.79 -65.80 -42.50
N VAL A 52 -25.04 -64.51 -42.24
CA VAL A 52 -25.26 -63.98 -40.89
C VAL A 52 -26.73 -63.99 -40.52
N SER A 53 -27.07 -64.62 -39.40
CA SER A 53 -28.44 -64.64 -38.91
C SER A 53 -28.88 -63.24 -38.47
N PHE A 54 -30.14 -62.87 -38.76
CA PHE A 54 -30.77 -61.65 -38.25
C PHE A 54 -30.61 -61.48 -36.73
N LYS A 55 -30.59 -62.59 -35.99
CA LYS A 55 -30.35 -62.61 -34.54
C LYS A 55 -28.98 -62.05 -34.17
N ASP A 56 -27.94 -62.42 -34.92
CA ASP A 56 -26.55 -62.03 -34.63
C ASP A 56 -26.35 -60.53 -34.94
N MET A 57 -26.97 -60.03 -36.02
CA MET A 57 -27.04 -58.58 -36.30
C MET A 57 -27.77 -57.81 -35.19
N GLN A 58 -28.87 -58.35 -34.65
CA GLN A 58 -29.59 -57.73 -33.54
C GLN A 58 -28.75 -57.70 -32.25
N GLU A 59 -27.95 -58.73 -31.99
CA GLU A 59 -27.05 -58.81 -30.83
C GLU A 59 -25.84 -57.86 -30.98
N ALA A 60 -25.22 -57.80 -32.17
CA ALA A 60 -24.17 -56.84 -32.49
C ALA A 60 -24.67 -55.39 -32.35
N LEU A 61 -25.89 -55.08 -32.82
CA LEU A 61 -26.50 -53.75 -32.69
C LEU A 61 -26.75 -53.39 -31.22
N LYS A 62 -27.22 -54.33 -30.39
CA LYS A 62 -27.37 -54.14 -28.93
C LYS A 62 -26.03 -53.87 -28.27
N SER A 63 -25.00 -54.66 -28.58
CA SER A 63 -23.63 -54.48 -28.06
C SER A 63 -23.10 -53.08 -28.40
N ALA A 64 -23.11 -52.70 -29.68
CA ALA A 64 -22.68 -51.37 -30.14
C ALA A 64 -23.46 -50.23 -29.46
N HIS A 65 -24.77 -50.39 -29.22
CA HIS A 65 -25.56 -49.39 -28.49
C HIS A 65 -25.11 -49.23 -27.03
N VAL A 66 -24.80 -50.33 -26.34
CA VAL A 66 -24.25 -50.29 -24.97
C VAL A 66 -22.90 -49.57 -24.96
N THR A 67 -21.99 -49.91 -25.88
CA THR A 67 -20.68 -49.24 -26.01
C THR A 67 -20.82 -47.74 -26.27
N ILE A 68 -21.73 -47.33 -27.16
CA ILE A 68 -21.98 -45.91 -27.45
C ILE A 68 -22.52 -45.18 -26.19
N LEU A 69 -23.37 -45.81 -25.38
CA LEU A 69 -23.86 -45.23 -24.13
C LEU A 69 -22.74 -45.10 -23.08
N GLU A 70 -21.86 -46.10 -22.99
CA GLU A 70 -20.72 -46.10 -22.06
C GLU A 70 -19.68 -45.03 -22.45
N GLN A 71 -19.30 -44.95 -23.73
CA GLN A 71 -18.45 -43.88 -24.26
C GLN A 71 -19.08 -42.49 -24.06
N ARG A 72 -20.40 -42.34 -24.24
CA ARG A 72 -21.10 -41.07 -23.96
C ARG A 72 -21.03 -40.68 -22.48
N LYS A 73 -21.17 -41.66 -21.57
CA LYS A 73 -21.06 -41.47 -20.12
C LYS A 73 -19.64 -41.07 -19.71
N GLU A 74 -18.62 -41.70 -20.27
CA GLU A 74 -17.22 -41.34 -20.06
C GLU A 74 -16.88 -39.96 -20.63
N LEU A 75 -17.29 -39.67 -21.87
CA LEU A 75 -17.11 -38.37 -22.51
C LEU A 75 -17.78 -37.25 -21.71
N LEU A 76 -18.95 -37.50 -21.12
CA LEU A 76 -19.60 -36.56 -20.20
C LEU A 76 -18.78 -36.36 -18.91
N LYS A 77 -18.28 -37.44 -18.29
CA LYS A 77 -17.40 -37.39 -17.11
C LYS A 77 -16.13 -36.58 -17.39
N LEU A 78 -15.46 -36.82 -18.53
CA LEU A 78 -14.27 -36.09 -18.96
C LEU A 78 -14.56 -34.61 -19.23
N LYS A 79 -15.70 -34.27 -19.86
CA LYS A 79 -16.13 -32.88 -20.04
C LYS A 79 -16.31 -32.14 -18.70
N THR A 80 -16.91 -32.79 -17.70
CA THR A 80 -17.04 -32.21 -16.35
C THR A 80 -15.67 -31.98 -15.72
N ILE A 81 -14.76 -32.96 -15.78
CA ILE A 81 -13.39 -32.83 -15.24
C ILE A 81 -12.63 -31.68 -15.92
N VAL A 82 -12.72 -31.55 -17.25
CA VAL A 82 -12.07 -30.45 -17.98
C VAL A 82 -12.66 -29.08 -17.60
N ALA A 83 -13.98 -28.99 -17.42
CA ALA A 83 -14.63 -27.76 -16.96
C ALA A 83 -14.17 -27.36 -15.55
N ASP A 84 -14.12 -28.33 -14.61
CA ASP A 84 -13.63 -28.11 -13.24
C ASP A 84 -12.15 -27.66 -13.22
N LEU A 85 -11.29 -28.29 -14.03
CA LEU A 85 -9.88 -27.89 -14.15
C LEU A 85 -9.73 -26.47 -14.70
N GLN A 86 -10.51 -26.09 -15.73
CA GLN A 86 -10.52 -24.72 -16.25
C GLN A 86 -11.03 -23.70 -15.22
N LEU A 87 -11.98 -24.07 -14.36
CA LEU A 87 -12.46 -23.22 -13.27
C LEU A 87 -11.39 -23.05 -12.18
N ARG A 88 -10.68 -24.12 -11.81
CA ARG A 88 -9.54 -24.07 -10.86
C ARG A 88 -8.40 -23.21 -11.39
N GLN A 89 -7.97 -23.41 -12.63
CA GLN A 89 -6.92 -22.61 -13.26
C GLN A 89 -7.28 -21.11 -13.28
N LYS A 90 -8.54 -20.78 -13.60
CA LYS A 90 -9.06 -19.40 -13.53
C LYS A 90 -9.12 -18.83 -12.12
N ALA A 91 -9.32 -19.67 -11.09
CA ALA A 91 -9.29 -19.24 -9.69
C ALA A 91 -7.85 -18.99 -9.22
N GLU A 92 -6.92 -19.89 -9.55
CA GLU A 92 -5.48 -19.76 -9.27
C GLU A 92 -4.90 -18.49 -9.91
N THR A 93 -5.11 -18.26 -11.22
CA THR A 93 -4.66 -17.03 -11.89
C THR A 93 -5.25 -15.75 -11.28
N LYS A 94 -6.51 -15.79 -10.80
CA LYS A 94 -7.11 -14.65 -10.09
C LYS A 94 -6.50 -14.44 -8.70
N GLN A 95 -6.15 -15.51 -8.00
CA GLN A 95 -5.48 -15.46 -6.70
C GLN A 95 -4.07 -14.86 -6.86
N ASP A 96 -3.30 -15.32 -7.85
CA ASP A 96 -1.98 -14.77 -8.17
C ASP A 96 -2.05 -13.28 -8.52
N LEU A 97 -3.01 -12.89 -9.36
CA LEU A 97 -3.21 -11.48 -9.72
C LEU A 97 -3.60 -10.62 -8.51
N ALA A 98 -4.45 -11.13 -7.61
CA ALA A 98 -4.82 -10.43 -6.38
C ALA A 98 -3.61 -10.22 -5.44
N VAL A 99 -2.75 -11.23 -5.29
CA VAL A 99 -1.50 -11.13 -4.51
C VAL A 99 -0.54 -10.12 -5.13
N ILE A 100 -0.38 -10.11 -6.46
CA ILE A 100 0.44 -9.12 -7.18
C ILE A 100 -0.09 -7.70 -6.96
N ILE A 101 -1.41 -7.50 -7.10
CA ILE A 101 -2.08 -6.21 -6.85
C ILE A 101 -1.84 -5.77 -5.40
N GLU A 102 -1.99 -6.67 -4.42
CA GLU A 102 -1.79 -6.36 -3.01
C GLU A 102 -0.33 -5.93 -2.71
N GLU A 103 0.68 -6.65 -3.21
CA GLU A 103 2.08 -6.25 -3.02
C GLU A 103 2.43 -4.92 -3.71
N GLN A 104 1.83 -4.60 -4.86
CA GLN A 104 2.00 -3.27 -5.47
C GLN A 104 1.36 -2.16 -4.60
N ILE A 105 0.21 -2.41 -3.98
CA ILE A 105 -0.42 -1.46 -3.04
C ILE A 105 0.46 -1.27 -1.80
N LYS A 106 1.00 -2.35 -1.24
CA LYS A 106 1.97 -2.26 -0.14
C LYS A 106 3.20 -1.47 -0.58
N LYS A 107 3.75 -1.72 -1.76
CA LYS A 107 4.89 -0.99 -2.34
C LYS A 107 4.60 0.51 -2.48
N PHE A 108 3.40 0.92 -2.91
CA PHE A 108 3.01 2.33 -2.92
C PHE A 108 2.96 2.92 -1.51
N GLY A 109 2.36 2.23 -0.53
CA GLY A 109 2.34 2.68 0.87
C GLY A 109 3.76 2.83 1.46
N ARG A 110 4.65 1.88 1.14
CA ARG A 110 6.06 1.91 1.54
C ARG A 110 6.81 3.10 0.90
N CYS A 111 6.56 3.41 -0.38
CA CYS A 111 7.14 4.58 -1.05
C CYS A 111 6.58 5.90 -0.49
N PHE A 112 5.26 5.98 -0.30
CA PHE A 112 4.60 7.18 0.22
C PHE A 112 5.16 7.59 1.59
N GLN A 113 5.36 6.61 2.47
CA GLN A 113 5.94 6.81 3.81
C GLN A 113 7.21 7.67 3.81
N PHE A 114 8.14 7.37 2.89
CA PHE A 114 9.49 7.93 2.90
C PHE A 114 9.65 9.11 1.96
N PHE A 115 9.02 9.09 0.78
CA PHE A 115 9.17 10.16 -0.22
C PHE A 115 8.10 11.26 -0.12
N TYR A 116 6.94 10.99 0.48
CA TYR A 116 5.80 11.92 0.44
C TYR A 116 5.36 12.34 1.84
N SER A 117 4.89 11.41 2.67
CA SER A 117 4.49 11.68 4.06
C SER A 117 4.54 10.40 4.91
N PRO A 118 5.12 10.43 6.13
CA PRO A 118 5.08 9.31 7.08
C PRO A 118 3.73 9.19 7.81
N TYR A 119 2.79 10.07 7.51
CA TYR A 119 1.45 10.11 8.06
C TYR A 119 0.44 9.84 6.96
N ALA A 120 -0.53 8.98 7.25
CA ALA A 120 -1.68 8.71 6.39
C ALA A 120 -2.91 8.42 7.27
N GLN A 121 -4.08 8.90 6.84
CA GLN A 121 -5.35 8.70 7.53
C GLN A 121 -6.36 8.05 6.58
N LEU A 122 -7.29 7.25 7.12
CA LEU A 122 -8.28 6.51 6.33
C LEU A 122 -9.28 7.40 5.58
N ASN A 123 -9.61 8.57 6.13
CA ASN A 123 -10.52 9.57 5.56
C ASN A 123 -9.96 10.30 4.33
N TRP A 124 -8.63 10.34 4.15
CA TRP A 124 -8.01 10.92 2.95
C TRP A 124 -8.41 10.16 1.69
N PHE A 125 -8.64 8.86 1.80
CA PHE A 125 -9.12 8.03 0.70
C PHE A 125 -10.65 8.02 0.70
N ASN A 126 -11.25 8.68 -0.30
CA ASN A 126 -12.69 8.72 -0.47
C ASN A 126 -13.07 8.84 -1.95
N ASN A 127 -14.35 8.66 -2.26
CA ASN A 127 -14.85 8.65 -3.64
C ASN A 127 -14.84 10.07 -4.29
N MET A 128 -14.79 11.12 -3.47
CA MET A 128 -14.74 12.53 -3.91
C MET A 128 -13.31 13.02 -4.18
N MET A 129 -12.30 12.17 -3.98
CA MET A 129 -10.91 12.53 -4.24
C MET A 129 -10.66 12.75 -5.73
N GLU A 130 -10.24 13.95 -6.10
CA GLU A 130 -9.88 14.34 -7.47
C GLU A 130 -8.41 14.68 -7.58
N LYS A 131 -7.81 14.43 -8.75
CA LYS A 131 -6.42 14.80 -9.03
C LYS A 131 -6.35 16.32 -9.17
N PRO A 132 -5.58 17.03 -8.33
CA PRO A 132 -5.42 18.47 -8.48
C PRO A 132 -4.75 18.83 -9.81
N ALA A 133 -5.04 20.02 -10.32
CA ALA A 133 -4.43 20.54 -11.55
C ALA A 133 -2.92 20.89 -11.39
N PHE A 134 -2.43 21.00 -10.14
CA PHE A 134 -1.04 21.29 -9.81
C PHE A 134 -0.23 20.02 -9.50
N ALA A 135 1.09 20.08 -9.69
CA ALA A 135 1.99 18.98 -9.36
C ALA A 135 2.21 18.84 -7.85
N CYS A 136 2.61 17.66 -7.36
CA CYS A 136 2.79 17.42 -5.92
C CYS A 136 3.84 18.33 -5.26
N ASN A 137 4.83 18.81 -6.03
CA ASN A 137 5.86 19.78 -5.63
C ASN A 137 5.64 21.19 -6.17
N ASP A 138 4.41 21.54 -6.54
CA ASP A 138 4.03 22.89 -6.98
C ASP A 138 3.80 23.81 -5.76
N PRO A 139 4.49 24.97 -5.65
CA PRO A 139 4.24 25.98 -4.62
C PRO A 139 2.78 26.41 -4.48
N ALA A 140 2.00 26.39 -5.57
CA ALA A 140 0.59 26.79 -5.59
C ALA A 140 -0.28 25.99 -4.60
N ARG A 141 0.12 24.76 -4.24
CA ARG A 141 -0.58 23.94 -3.22
C ARG A 141 -0.66 24.60 -1.84
N TYR A 142 0.20 25.58 -1.57
CA TYR A 142 0.30 26.32 -0.31
C TYR A 142 -0.08 27.80 -0.47
N GLU A 143 -0.61 28.21 -1.62
CA GLU A 143 -1.07 29.58 -1.86
C GLU A 143 -2.53 29.70 -1.42
N THR A 144 -2.77 30.49 -0.38
CA THR A 144 -4.12 30.96 -0.02
C THR A 144 -4.51 32.11 -0.95
N PRO A 145 -5.78 32.21 -1.40
CA PRO A 145 -6.25 33.37 -2.16
C PRO A 145 -5.93 34.67 -1.41
N GLN A 146 -5.22 35.60 -2.07
CA GLN A 146 -4.81 36.85 -1.44
C GLN A 146 -6.02 37.73 -1.16
N GLY A 147 -6.07 38.32 0.05
CA GLY A 147 -7.14 39.24 0.45
C GLY A 147 -8.48 38.59 0.80
N VAL A 148 -8.56 37.25 0.87
CA VAL A 148 -9.74 36.52 1.33
C VAL A 148 -9.46 35.93 2.70
N GLU A 149 -10.32 36.19 3.69
CA GLU A 149 -10.32 35.43 4.94
C GLU A 149 -10.79 34.01 4.65
N VAL A 150 -9.85 33.06 4.62
CA VAL A 150 -10.11 31.65 4.35
C VAL A 150 -10.54 30.98 5.64
N SER A 151 -11.70 30.31 5.65
CA SER A 151 -12.18 29.58 6.82
C SER A 151 -11.27 28.39 7.16
N GLU A 152 -11.27 27.95 8.41
CA GLU A 152 -10.48 26.79 8.85
C GLU A 152 -10.79 25.53 8.02
N HIS A 153 -12.07 25.34 7.67
CA HIS A 153 -12.53 24.26 6.80
C HIS A 153 -11.92 24.33 5.39
N GLU A 154 -11.84 25.53 4.80
CA GLU A 154 -11.20 25.72 3.49
C GLU A 154 -9.68 25.55 3.56
N LEU A 155 -9.02 25.98 4.65
CA LEU A 155 -7.60 25.69 4.88
C LEU A 155 -7.35 24.18 4.98
N GLN A 156 -8.21 23.44 5.66
CA GLN A 156 -8.16 21.98 5.72
C GLN A 156 -8.38 21.34 4.33
N ALA A 157 -9.33 21.85 3.54
CA ALA A 157 -9.58 21.40 2.17
C ALA A 157 -8.37 21.66 1.26
N LEU A 158 -7.72 22.82 1.36
CA LEU A 158 -6.49 23.14 0.61
C LEU A 158 -5.33 22.19 0.98
N ALA A 159 -5.12 21.94 2.28
CA ALA A 159 -4.13 20.97 2.74
C ALA A 159 -4.40 19.55 2.19
N LEU A 160 -5.68 19.14 2.19
CA LEU A 160 -6.11 17.85 1.65
C LEU A 160 -5.89 17.73 0.13
N ARG A 161 -6.10 18.81 -0.64
CA ARG A 161 -5.73 18.84 -2.07
C ARG A 161 -4.22 18.64 -2.27
N GLY A 162 -3.38 19.22 -1.41
CA GLY A 162 -1.94 18.96 -1.40
C GLY A 162 -1.60 17.47 -1.22
N ILE A 163 -2.28 16.81 -0.27
CA ILE A 163 -2.16 15.35 -0.02
C ILE A 163 -2.65 14.54 -1.23
N TYR A 164 -3.74 14.95 -1.89
CA TYR A 164 -4.22 14.29 -3.10
C TYR A 164 -3.19 14.34 -4.23
N ALA A 165 -2.55 15.49 -4.48
CA ALA A 165 -1.49 15.57 -5.49
C ALA A 165 -0.36 14.56 -5.21
N GLU A 166 0.01 14.36 -3.95
CA GLU A 166 1.00 13.35 -3.54
C GLU A 166 0.54 11.90 -3.73
N LEU A 167 -0.71 11.60 -3.41
CA LEU A 167 -1.29 10.25 -3.61
C LEU A 167 -1.39 9.92 -5.10
N PHE A 168 -1.90 10.83 -5.92
CA PHE A 168 -1.99 10.67 -7.38
C PHE A 168 -0.63 10.63 -8.07
N ASP A 169 0.37 11.34 -7.53
CA ASP A 169 1.74 11.24 -8.02
C ASP A 169 2.36 9.90 -7.61
N CYS A 170 2.26 9.49 -6.34
CA CYS A 170 2.90 8.27 -5.83
C CYS A 170 2.27 6.98 -6.40
N ILE A 171 0.96 6.91 -6.58
CA ILE A 171 0.25 5.69 -6.99
C ILE A 171 0.14 5.66 -8.52
N ALA A 172 0.38 4.50 -9.14
CA ALA A 172 0.31 4.36 -10.59
C ALA A 172 -1.13 4.60 -11.12
N PRO A 173 -1.31 5.18 -12.33
CA PRO A 173 -2.63 5.56 -12.87
C PRO A 173 -3.68 4.44 -12.84
N ASP A 174 -3.29 3.22 -13.19
CA ASP A 174 -4.19 2.05 -13.23
C ASP A 174 -4.84 1.74 -11.86
N PHE A 175 -4.19 2.15 -10.78
CA PHE A 175 -4.70 1.99 -9.41
C PHE A 175 -5.53 3.17 -8.92
N HIS A 176 -5.64 4.29 -9.66
CA HIS A 176 -6.36 5.49 -9.19
C HIS A 176 -7.85 5.23 -8.93
N SER A 177 -8.51 4.43 -9.77
CA SER A 177 -9.91 4.04 -9.57
C SER A 177 -10.09 3.19 -8.30
N TYR A 178 -9.17 2.25 -8.07
CA TYR A 178 -9.20 1.35 -6.90
C TYR A 178 -8.80 2.07 -5.61
N MET A 179 -7.88 3.03 -5.68
CA MET A 179 -7.52 3.91 -4.57
C MET A 179 -8.72 4.72 -4.06
N LYS A 180 -9.53 5.28 -4.97
CA LYS A 180 -10.74 6.04 -4.62
C LYS A 180 -11.77 5.16 -3.91
N SER A 181 -12.12 4.01 -4.49
CA SER A 181 -13.29 3.21 -4.08
C SER A 181 -12.99 2.02 -3.16
N GLY A 182 -11.79 1.45 -3.23
CA GLY A 182 -11.47 0.15 -2.63
C GLY A 182 -11.06 0.22 -1.17
N THR A 183 -11.94 -0.18 -0.25
CA THR A 183 -11.64 -0.27 1.20
C THR A 183 -10.40 -1.11 1.52
N SER A 184 -10.16 -2.19 0.76
CA SER A 184 -8.95 -3.03 0.87
C SER A 184 -7.68 -2.27 0.48
N PHE A 185 -7.71 -1.49 -0.61
CA PHE A 185 -6.58 -0.63 -1.01
C PHE A 185 -6.13 0.26 0.15
N ARG A 186 -7.10 0.98 0.75
CA ARG A 186 -6.87 1.93 1.85
C ARG A 186 -6.20 1.26 3.05
N LYS A 187 -6.73 0.10 3.46
CA LYS A 187 -6.20 -0.68 4.59
C LYS A 187 -4.78 -1.17 4.29
N THR A 188 -4.59 -1.89 3.17
CA THR A 188 -3.29 -2.45 2.77
C THR A 188 -2.20 -1.37 2.63
N PHE A 189 -2.54 -0.22 2.04
CA PHE A 189 -1.63 0.91 1.87
C PHE A 189 -1.19 1.49 3.24
N ILE A 190 -2.15 1.78 4.13
CA ILE A 190 -1.86 2.38 5.44
C ILE A 190 -1.11 1.40 6.34
N THR A 191 -1.47 0.12 6.36
CA THR A 191 -0.72 -0.91 7.10
C THR A 191 0.73 -0.98 6.61
N ALA A 192 0.96 -1.07 5.29
CA ALA A 192 2.31 -1.13 4.74
C ALA A 192 3.17 0.13 5.02
N LEU A 193 2.53 1.30 5.06
CA LEU A 193 3.15 2.57 5.47
C LEU A 193 3.54 2.55 6.95
N GLN A 194 2.67 2.08 7.84
CA GLN A 194 2.92 1.99 9.27
C GLN A 194 4.01 0.95 9.59
N ASP A 195 3.98 -0.20 8.91
CA ASP A 195 4.98 -1.27 9.03
C ASP A 195 6.38 -0.77 8.65
N VAL A 196 6.52 -0.16 7.47
CA VAL A 196 7.85 0.30 7.01
C VAL A 196 8.36 1.47 7.85
N ARG A 197 7.49 2.35 8.35
CA ARG A 197 7.85 3.42 9.28
C ARG A 197 8.49 2.84 10.55
N SER A 198 7.88 1.79 11.10
CA SER A 198 8.35 1.09 12.30
C SER A 198 9.68 0.36 12.06
N GLN A 199 9.80 -0.33 10.91
CA GLN A 199 11.04 -1.01 10.49
C GLN A 199 12.20 -0.02 10.24
N CYS A 200 11.92 1.12 9.62
CA CYS A 200 12.90 2.19 9.42
C CYS A 200 13.38 2.73 10.76
N LEU A 201 12.46 2.98 11.70
CA LEU A 201 12.82 3.52 13.00
C LEU A 201 13.68 2.55 13.83
N ASP A 202 13.35 1.27 13.87
CA ASP A 202 14.19 0.23 14.51
C ASP A 202 15.61 0.20 13.91
N ARG A 203 15.70 0.22 12.58
CA ARG A 203 16.98 0.25 11.86
C ARG A 203 17.79 1.50 12.16
N LEU A 204 17.15 2.66 12.21
CA LEU A 204 17.79 3.94 12.54
C LEU A 204 18.29 3.97 13.98
N ARG A 205 17.49 3.52 14.96
CA ARG A 205 17.88 3.40 16.38
C ARG A 205 19.13 2.54 16.55
N LYS A 206 19.17 1.36 15.91
CA LYS A 206 20.35 0.48 15.89
C LYS A 206 21.58 1.11 15.23
N SER A 207 21.39 2.16 14.43
CA SER A 207 22.43 2.85 13.67
C SER A 207 22.83 4.22 14.26
N CYS A 208 22.13 4.74 15.27
CA CYS A 208 22.39 6.05 15.88
C CYS A 208 23.88 6.35 16.17
N PRO A 209 24.68 5.41 16.74
CA PRO A 209 26.09 5.69 17.01
C PRO A 209 26.89 6.04 15.75
N LYS A 210 26.58 5.40 14.62
CA LYS A 210 27.20 5.69 13.31
C LYS A 210 26.62 6.94 12.64
N ILE A 211 25.33 7.19 12.82
CA ILE A 211 24.65 8.40 12.32
C ILE A 211 25.30 9.64 12.93
N PHE A 212 25.31 9.72 14.26
CA PHE A 212 25.71 10.89 15.02
C PHE A 212 27.22 10.93 15.37
N GLY A 213 27.95 9.83 15.23
CA GLY A 213 29.35 9.76 15.65
C GLY A 213 29.53 9.72 17.18
N MET A 214 28.50 9.30 17.90
CA MET A 214 28.41 9.33 19.37
C MET A 214 28.52 7.92 19.99
N PRO A 215 28.87 7.80 21.28
CA PRO A 215 28.93 6.51 21.98
C PRO A 215 27.63 5.71 21.91
N ALA A 216 27.72 4.37 21.81
CA ALA A 216 26.54 3.51 21.80
C ALA A 216 25.70 3.61 23.09
N SER A 217 26.34 3.94 24.21
CA SER A 217 25.70 4.22 25.50
C SER A 217 24.84 5.49 25.52
N TYR A 218 24.80 6.30 24.45
CA TYR A 218 23.87 7.44 24.36
C TYR A 218 22.46 7.01 23.88
N PHE A 219 22.34 5.81 23.29
CA PHE A 219 21.10 5.34 22.65
C PHE A 219 20.60 3.99 23.20
N GLN A 220 21.17 3.52 24.31
CA GLN A 220 20.68 2.33 25.01
C GLN A 220 19.45 2.67 25.86
N ARG A 221 18.54 1.71 26.04
CA ARG A 221 17.36 1.89 26.89
C ARG A 221 17.79 1.95 28.36
N GLY A 222 17.35 2.98 29.10
CA GLY A 222 17.63 3.14 30.53
C GLY A 222 18.92 3.90 30.86
N THR A 223 19.55 4.54 29.88
CA THR A 223 20.67 5.46 30.10
C THR A 223 20.18 6.78 30.72
N ALA A 224 21.12 7.65 31.11
CA ALA A 224 20.80 9.05 31.38
C ALA A 224 20.04 9.67 30.20
N SER A 225 19.17 10.65 30.51
CA SER A 225 18.43 11.44 29.53
C SER A 225 19.37 11.98 28.45
N ARG A 226 19.07 11.76 27.17
CA ARG A 226 19.86 12.35 26.06
C ARG A 226 19.88 13.86 26.14
N SER A 227 18.84 14.47 26.74
CA SER A 227 18.80 15.90 27.03
C SER A 227 19.95 16.45 27.88
N THR A 228 20.65 15.62 28.66
CA THR A 228 21.78 16.05 29.51
C THR A 228 23.15 15.82 28.85
N MET A 229 23.20 15.21 27.67
CA MET A 229 24.44 14.85 26.98
C MET A 229 24.96 16.03 26.14
N PRO A 230 26.16 16.59 26.39
CA PRO A 230 26.64 17.80 25.71
C PRO A 230 26.65 17.71 24.18
N ASP A 231 27.00 16.55 23.61
CA ASP A 231 27.03 16.37 22.16
C ASP A 231 25.61 16.38 21.54
N VAL A 232 24.62 15.85 22.25
CA VAL A 232 23.20 15.90 21.85
C VAL A 232 22.68 17.33 21.98
N GLN A 233 22.99 18.02 23.09
CA GLN A 233 22.62 19.42 23.30
C GLN A 233 23.19 20.32 22.20
N ASN A 234 24.46 20.12 21.82
CA ASN A 234 25.10 20.86 20.71
C ASN A 234 24.34 20.71 19.38
N LEU A 235 23.83 19.51 19.08
CA LEU A 235 23.01 19.26 17.90
C LEU A 235 21.57 19.80 17.99
N LEU A 236 21.09 20.13 19.20
CA LEU A 236 19.75 20.65 19.45
C LEU A 236 19.73 22.15 19.81
N LYS A 237 20.85 22.86 19.63
CA LYS A 237 20.89 24.31 19.78
C LYS A 237 20.04 25.02 18.72
N ASP A 238 19.36 26.07 19.15
CA ASP A 238 18.71 27.03 18.27
C ASP A 238 19.70 28.09 17.73
N LYS A 239 19.19 29.06 16.98
CA LYS A 239 19.95 30.21 16.44
C LYS A 239 20.61 31.09 17.51
N ASN A 240 20.12 31.06 18.74
CA ASN A 240 20.65 31.84 19.86
C ASN A 240 21.71 31.04 20.66
N GLY A 241 21.99 29.80 20.26
CA GLY A 241 22.87 28.87 20.97
C GLY A 241 22.22 28.21 22.19
N ALA A 242 20.93 28.46 22.44
CA ALA A 242 20.19 27.85 23.53
C ALA A 242 19.81 26.41 23.16
N CYS A 243 20.01 25.47 24.07
CA CYS A 243 19.56 24.09 23.89
C CYS A 243 18.05 24.01 24.17
N ASP A 244 17.24 24.08 23.12
CA ASP A 244 15.79 23.92 23.19
C ASP A 244 15.38 22.67 22.39
N PHE A 245 14.95 21.64 23.10
CA PHE A 245 14.45 20.39 22.52
C PHE A 245 13.22 20.60 21.64
N THR A 246 12.50 21.70 21.87
CA THR A 246 11.31 22.12 21.13
C THR A 246 11.60 23.02 19.95
N SER A 247 12.86 23.45 19.77
CA SER A 247 13.27 24.29 18.65
C SER A 247 12.91 23.60 17.34
N ARG A 248 12.15 24.32 16.50
CA ARG A 248 11.75 23.83 15.18
C ARG A 248 12.93 23.77 14.22
N PHE A 249 13.95 24.61 14.40
CA PHE A 249 15.15 24.64 13.56
C PHE A 249 16.43 24.47 14.39
N PRO A 250 16.71 23.26 14.88
CA PRO A 250 17.92 22.96 15.64
C PRO A 250 19.14 22.75 14.74
N ALA A 251 20.33 22.92 15.30
CA ALA A 251 21.64 22.79 14.65
C ALA A 251 21.84 21.49 13.83
N VAL A 252 21.23 20.37 14.21
CA VAL A 252 21.26 19.11 13.44
C VAL A 252 20.69 19.23 12.01
N LEU A 253 19.93 20.27 11.71
CA LEU A 253 19.41 20.51 10.36
C LEU A 253 20.40 21.26 9.45
N TYR A 254 21.32 22.03 10.02
CA TYR A 254 22.23 22.91 9.29
C TYR A 254 23.56 22.23 9.01
N LYS A 255 24.19 22.52 7.86
CA LYS A 255 25.55 22.03 7.57
C LYS A 255 26.51 22.45 8.69
N ASP A 256 27.43 21.56 9.03
CA ASP A 256 28.44 21.74 10.08
C ASP A 256 27.87 22.10 11.47
N SER A 257 26.55 21.93 11.64
CA SER A 257 25.76 22.28 12.83
C SER A 257 25.84 23.75 13.24
N ASP A 258 25.85 24.66 12.26
CA ASP A 258 25.79 26.11 12.45
C ASP A 258 24.42 26.70 12.00
N PRO A 259 23.49 26.99 12.94
CA PRO A 259 22.22 27.65 12.63
C PRO A 259 22.33 29.07 12.03
N SER A 260 23.51 29.71 12.08
CA SER A 260 23.71 31.03 11.45
C SER A 260 23.83 30.92 9.93
N GLN A 261 24.27 29.77 9.41
CA GLN A 261 24.33 29.49 7.97
C GLN A 261 22.96 29.04 7.47
N VAL A 262 22.03 29.98 7.42
CA VAL A 262 20.64 29.74 7.02
C VAL A 262 20.52 29.14 5.62
N ASP A 263 21.46 29.50 4.75
CA ASP A 263 21.63 28.97 3.39
C ASP A 263 21.95 27.45 3.36
N ASP A 264 22.54 26.93 4.45
CA ASP A 264 22.95 25.53 4.63
C ASP A 264 21.89 24.68 5.38
N LEU A 265 20.67 25.19 5.53
CA LEU A 265 19.53 24.45 6.09
C LEU A 265 19.21 23.18 5.27
N PHE A 266 18.98 22.06 5.97
CA PHE A 266 18.82 20.70 5.45
C PHE A 266 20.05 20.10 4.74
N LEU A 267 21.25 20.67 4.92
CA LEU A 267 22.50 20.17 4.35
C LEU A 267 23.43 19.48 5.37
N ASN A 268 22.96 19.21 6.60
CA ASN A 268 23.74 18.47 7.59
C ASN A 268 24.03 17.02 7.12
N PRO A 269 25.30 16.54 7.19
CA PRO A 269 25.67 15.17 6.84
C PRO A 269 24.87 14.06 7.53
N ILE A 270 24.34 14.31 8.73
CA ILE A 270 23.46 13.41 9.50
C ILE A 270 22.21 13.05 8.70
N LEU A 271 21.62 14.01 7.97
CA LEU A 271 20.39 13.76 7.20
C LEU A 271 20.65 12.81 6.02
N PHE A 272 21.77 12.99 5.32
CA PHE A 272 22.20 12.06 4.26
C PHE A 272 22.50 10.65 4.80
N LYS A 273 23.05 10.54 6.03
CA LYS A 273 23.28 9.25 6.69
C LYS A 273 21.96 8.53 6.98
N ILE A 274 20.97 9.24 7.53
CA ILE A 274 19.61 8.72 7.79
C ILE A 274 18.98 8.20 6.49
N ALA A 275 18.97 9.01 5.43
CA ALA A 275 18.41 8.63 4.13
C ALA A 275 19.10 7.38 3.53
N ARG A 276 20.44 7.30 3.61
CA ARG A 276 21.19 6.13 3.12
C ARG A 276 20.87 4.86 3.90
N ILE A 277 20.68 4.93 5.21
CA ILE A 277 20.31 3.77 6.03
C ILE A 277 18.90 3.24 5.69
N VAL A 278 17.97 4.12 5.32
CA VAL A 278 16.63 3.74 4.87
C VAL A 278 16.68 3.10 3.47
N LEU A 279 17.28 3.79 2.49
CA LEU A 279 17.34 3.34 1.09
C LEU A 279 18.18 2.07 0.89
N TYR A 280 19.34 2.01 1.54
CA TYR A 280 20.41 1.04 1.24
C TYR A 280 20.79 0.13 2.43
N GLY A 281 20.32 0.43 3.63
CA GLY A 281 20.59 -0.34 4.85
C GLY A 281 21.79 0.17 5.66
N PRO A 282 22.03 -0.39 6.88
CA PRO A 282 22.98 0.17 7.85
C PRO A 282 24.44 0.26 7.39
N ASN A 283 24.85 -0.57 6.43
CA ASN A 283 26.22 -0.63 5.92
C ASN A 283 26.51 0.48 4.90
N ALA A 284 25.49 1.17 4.39
CA ALA A 284 25.64 2.23 3.40
C ALA A 284 25.76 3.64 4.02
N VAL A 285 25.81 3.75 5.34
CA VAL A 285 25.80 5.02 6.09
C VAL A 285 26.85 6.02 5.60
N ASP A 286 28.05 5.55 5.25
CA ASP A 286 29.16 6.40 4.77
C ASP A 286 29.33 6.39 3.24
N MET A 287 28.51 5.65 2.50
CA MET A 287 28.60 5.52 1.04
C MET A 287 28.01 6.75 0.33
N ILE A 288 28.84 7.72 -0.01
CA ILE A 288 28.43 8.90 -0.80
C ILE A 288 28.03 8.45 -2.20
N GLY A 289 26.89 8.96 -2.69
CA GLY A 289 26.32 8.59 -3.99
C GLY A 289 25.51 7.28 -3.97
N GLY A 290 25.41 6.63 -2.80
CA GLY A 290 24.58 5.45 -2.58
C GLY A 290 25.13 4.16 -3.22
N THR A 291 24.21 3.23 -3.49
CA THR A 291 24.49 2.00 -4.24
C THR A 291 23.42 1.79 -5.32
N LYS A 292 23.63 0.88 -6.27
CA LYS A 292 22.57 0.51 -7.22
C LYS A 292 21.40 -0.09 -6.44
N ILE A 293 20.26 0.60 -6.45
CA ILE A 293 19.00 0.08 -5.90
C ILE A 293 18.66 -1.21 -6.65
N ARG A 294 18.52 -2.30 -5.89
CA ARG A 294 18.20 -3.63 -6.42
C ARG A 294 16.72 -3.70 -6.76
N ILE A 295 16.35 -4.55 -7.73
CA ILE A 295 14.95 -4.74 -8.15
C ILE A 295 14.07 -5.22 -6.99
N ASN A 296 14.64 -5.97 -6.03
CA ASN A 296 13.96 -6.42 -4.82
C ASN A 296 14.02 -5.44 -3.64
N ASN A 297 14.45 -4.19 -3.85
CA ASN A 297 14.44 -3.16 -2.81
C ASN A 297 13.00 -2.66 -2.59
N THR A 298 12.64 -2.44 -1.33
CA THR A 298 11.35 -1.88 -0.89
C THR A 298 10.87 -0.66 -1.67
N TYR A 299 11.81 0.19 -2.10
CA TYR A 299 11.56 1.45 -2.79
C TYR A 299 11.78 1.38 -4.31
N TYR A 300 12.26 0.26 -4.85
CA TYR A 300 12.49 0.11 -6.30
C TYR A 300 11.21 0.33 -7.09
N ARG A 301 11.27 1.15 -8.13
CA ARG A 301 10.14 1.42 -9.02
C ARG A 301 10.53 1.13 -10.47
N ASP A 302 9.58 0.55 -11.18
CA ASP A 302 9.61 0.18 -12.58
C ASP A 302 8.90 1.23 -13.46
N ASP A 303 7.93 1.96 -12.90
CA ASP A 303 7.23 3.06 -13.56
C ASP A 303 8.04 4.37 -13.61
N ARG A 304 9.03 4.54 -12.72
CA ARG A 304 9.82 5.78 -12.60
C ARG A 304 11.20 5.55 -11.95
N PRO A 305 12.19 6.42 -12.21
CA PRO A 305 13.39 6.50 -11.39
C PRO A 305 13.06 6.94 -9.96
N ILE A 306 13.94 6.59 -9.02
CA ILE A 306 13.89 7.12 -7.65
C ILE A 306 14.69 8.42 -7.63
N GLU A 307 14.07 9.48 -7.11
CA GLU A 307 14.61 10.83 -7.10
C GLU A 307 14.49 11.42 -5.69
N VAL A 308 15.17 12.56 -5.46
CA VAL A 308 15.04 13.31 -4.21
C VAL A 308 13.71 14.06 -4.20
N THR A 309 12.93 13.87 -3.14
CA THR A 309 11.68 14.62 -2.91
C THR A 309 11.78 15.49 -1.67
N GLU A 310 10.99 16.56 -1.62
CA GLU A 310 10.91 17.46 -0.47
C GLU A 310 10.38 16.73 0.79
N GLY A 311 9.49 15.76 0.58
CA GLY A 311 8.99 14.87 1.64
C GLY A 311 10.08 14.01 2.26
N MET A 312 11.02 13.48 1.47
CA MET A 312 12.16 12.70 1.98
C MET A 312 13.10 13.56 2.84
N ILE A 313 13.38 14.80 2.42
CA ILE A 313 14.22 15.74 3.18
C ILE A 313 13.55 16.08 4.52
N ALA A 314 12.28 16.47 4.48
CA ALA A 314 11.49 16.76 5.68
C ALA A 314 11.39 15.54 6.62
N TRP A 315 11.27 14.33 6.07
CA TRP A 315 11.24 13.09 6.84
C TRP A 315 12.57 12.84 7.58
N CYS A 316 13.69 13.00 6.88
CA CYS A 316 15.01 12.81 7.49
C CYS A 316 15.27 13.85 8.60
N ALA A 317 14.79 15.09 8.41
CA ALA A 317 14.88 16.16 9.40
C ALA A 317 14.11 15.83 10.69
N ILE A 318 12.84 15.41 10.61
CA ILE A 318 12.07 15.02 11.82
C ILE A 318 12.65 13.76 12.49
N MET A 319 13.19 12.80 11.70
CA MET A 319 13.85 11.62 12.26
C MET A 319 15.14 11.98 13.00
N ALA A 320 15.94 12.90 12.48
CA ALA A 320 17.14 13.36 13.18
C ALA A 320 16.82 13.93 14.56
N ARG A 321 15.77 14.77 14.64
CA ARG A 321 15.28 15.33 15.91
C ARG A 321 14.73 14.24 16.84
N PHE A 322 13.90 13.33 16.34
CA PHE A 322 13.33 12.23 17.14
C PHE A 322 14.40 11.25 17.69
N LEU A 323 15.47 11.00 16.95
CA LEU A 323 16.55 10.12 17.41
C LEU A 323 17.44 10.78 18.48
N LEU A 324 17.46 12.11 18.54
CA LEU A 324 18.16 12.91 19.57
C LEU A 324 17.27 13.24 20.79
N SER A 325 15.95 13.35 20.62
CA SER A 325 15.00 13.58 21.72
C SER A 325 14.91 12.37 22.65
N ASP A 326 14.38 12.55 23.87
CA ASP A 326 14.16 11.45 24.82
C ASP A 326 12.87 10.64 24.60
N ASP A 327 12.16 10.87 23.49
CA ASP A 327 10.90 10.19 23.20
C ASP A 327 11.10 8.69 22.90
N VAL A 328 10.19 7.87 23.44
CA VAL A 328 10.24 6.41 23.32
C VAL A 328 9.50 5.92 22.07
N GLU A 329 8.51 6.66 21.58
CA GLU A 329 7.64 6.24 20.46
C GLU A 329 7.41 7.35 19.43
N PHE A 330 7.40 6.97 18.15
CA PHE A 330 7.03 7.87 17.06
C PHE A 330 5.57 7.62 16.69
N THR A 331 4.69 8.29 17.43
CA THR A 331 3.23 8.10 17.43
C THR A 331 2.59 8.44 16.07
N SER A 332 1.32 8.07 15.89
CA SER A 332 0.51 8.50 14.74
C SER A 332 0.09 9.98 14.83
N THR A 333 -0.06 10.51 16.05
CA THR A 333 -0.30 11.94 16.29
C THR A 333 0.91 12.81 15.94
N GLY A 334 2.11 12.23 15.95
CA GLY A 334 3.34 12.95 15.68
C GLY A 334 3.68 13.97 16.78
N VAL A 335 3.25 13.72 18.02
CA VAL A 335 3.64 14.49 19.20
C VAL A 335 4.53 13.62 20.08
N GLY A 336 5.71 14.13 20.47
CA GLY A 336 6.62 13.47 21.41
C GLY A 336 6.13 13.60 22.86
N GLU A 337 5.99 12.48 23.55
CA GLU A 337 5.50 12.40 24.93
C GLU A 337 6.36 13.17 25.94
N LYS A 338 7.70 13.18 25.76
CA LYS A 338 8.63 13.82 26.71
C LYS A 338 9.18 15.14 26.21
N SER A 339 9.38 15.26 24.91
CA SER A 339 9.91 16.49 24.32
C SER A 339 8.84 17.52 23.96
N SER A 340 7.56 17.14 23.95
CA SER A 340 6.45 17.95 23.44
C SER A 340 6.68 18.48 22.00
N ASN A 341 7.52 17.78 21.22
CA ASN A 341 7.80 18.10 19.82
C ASN A 341 6.63 17.70 18.92
N THR A 342 6.20 18.62 18.06
CA THR A 342 5.12 18.40 17.09
C THR A 342 5.67 17.95 15.74
N TYR A 343 6.32 16.78 15.70
CA TYR A 343 6.89 16.16 14.51
C TYR A 343 5.97 16.19 13.27
N PHE A 344 4.65 16.09 13.44
CA PHE A 344 3.69 16.25 12.34
C PHE A 344 3.69 17.67 11.75
N GLY A 345 3.57 18.69 12.61
CA GLY A 345 3.57 20.09 12.19
C GLY A 345 4.95 20.54 11.68
N ASP A 346 6.01 20.02 12.27
CA ASP A 346 7.38 20.28 11.83
C ASP A 346 7.66 19.64 10.46
N PHE A 347 7.14 18.44 10.21
CA PHE A 347 7.20 17.80 8.89
C PHE A 347 6.55 18.64 7.79
N ASP A 348 5.29 19.07 7.97
CA ASP A 348 4.63 19.93 6.99
C ASP A 348 5.36 21.27 6.86
N THR A 349 5.81 21.87 7.97
CA THR A 349 6.55 23.13 7.93
C THR A 349 7.84 23.02 7.10
N TYR A 350 8.65 21.98 7.32
CA TYR A 350 9.87 21.75 6.53
C TYR A 350 9.55 21.54 5.05
N LYS A 351 8.58 20.68 4.75
CA LYS A 351 8.17 20.38 3.38
C LYS A 351 7.65 21.63 2.65
N LYS A 352 6.82 22.43 3.33
CA LYS A 352 6.27 23.70 2.86
C LYS A 352 7.34 24.75 2.58
N ILE A 353 8.36 24.85 3.44
CA ILE A 353 9.54 25.70 3.21
C ILE A 353 10.26 25.26 1.94
N ILE A 354 10.63 23.98 1.83
CA ILE A 354 11.39 23.48 0.68
C ILE A 354 10.61 23.70 -0.62
N ILE A 355 9.32 23.33 -0.65
CA ILE A 355 8.47 23.52 -1.85
C ILE A 355 8.33 25.01 -2.19
N ARG A 356 8.02 25.90 -1.23
CA ARG A 356 7.88 27.34 -1.52
C ARG A 356 9.19 27.98 -2.01
N SER A 357 10.33 27.54 -1.50
CA SER A 357 11.64 28.04 -1.96
C SER A 357 11.88 27.80 -3.45
N LYS A 358 11.26 26.80 -4.09
CA LYS A 358 11.33 26.61 -5.55
C LYS A 358 10.89 27.87 -6.34
N LYS A 359 9.95 28.65 -5.81
CA LYS A 359 9.46 29.91 -6.41
C LYS A 359 10.22 31.14 -5.91
N VAL A 360 10.56 31.20 -4.62
CA VAL A 360 11.09 32.42 -3.98
C VAL A 360 12.62 32.44 -3.88
N ASN A 361 13.27 31.28 -3.80
CA ASN A 361 14.72 31.13 -3.82
C ASN A 361 15.13 29.85 -4.58
N SER A 362 14.94 29.87 -5.91
CA SER A 362 15.24 28.74 -6.78
C SER A 362 16.71 28.30 -6.67
N LYS A 363 17.65 29.25 -6.53
CA LYS A 363 19.08 28.97 -6.35
C LYS A 363 19.35 28.11 -5.10
N TRP A 364 18.72 28.41 -3.96
CA TRP A 364 18.80 27.59 -2.76
C TRP A 364 18.15 26.21 -2.96
N TYR A 365 16.97 26.16 -3.59
CA TYR A 365 16.26 24.91 -3.85
C TYR A 365 17.06 23.97 -4.77
N ASP A 366 17.59 24.48 -5.87
CA ASP A 366 18.40 23.71 -6.82
C ASP A 366 19.71 23.23 -6.18
N ARG A 367 20.36 24.07 -5.35
CA ARG A 367 21.54 23.69 -4.55
C ARG A 367 21.20 22.58 -3.56
N LEU A 368 20.05 22.68 -2.87
CA LEU A 368 19.59 21.69 -1.90
C LEU A 368 19.31 20.34 -2.58
N ILE A 369 18.43 20.31 -3.58
CA ILE A 369 18.04 19.10 -4.30
C ILE A 369 19.26 18.48 -5.00
N GLY A 370 20.08 19.28 -5.69
CA GLY A 370 21.29 18.81 -6.37
C GLY A 370 22.35 18.24 -5.41
N LYS A 371 22.47 18.80 -4.19
CA LYS A 371 23.36 18.24 -3.16
C LYS A 371 22.82 16.92 -2.63
N TRP A 372 21.53 16.82 -2.36
CA TRP A 372 20.89 15.56 -1.94
C TRP A 372 21.01 14.47 -3.01
N ASP A 373 20.78 14.79 -4.28
CA ASP A 373 20.94 13.84 -5.40
C ASP A 373 22.38 13.34 -5.51
N THR A 374 23.34 14.26 -5.40
CA THR A 374 24.77 13.93 -5.37
C THR A 374 25.11 12.99 -4.20
N GLN A 375 24.53 13.22 -3.01
CA GLN A 375 24.80 12.40 -1.82
C GLN A 375 24.13 11.02 -1.86
N LEU A 376 22.99 10.87 -2.56
CA LEU A 376 22.19 9.65 -2.53
C LEU A 376 22.26 8.80 -3.80
N PHE A 377 22.47 9.39 -4.98
CA PHE A 377 22.25 8.70 -6.27
C PHE A 377 23.39 8.87 -7.30
N SER A 378 24.42 9.69 -7.03
CA SER A 378 25.51 9.96 -8.01
C SER A 378 26.27 8.72 -8.51
N ALA A 379 26.34 7.63 -7.73
CA ALA A 379 26.96 6.37 -8.18
C ALA A 379 26.20 5.70 -9.35
N THR A 380 24.91 6.02 -9.51
CA THR A 380 24.08 5.58 -10.64
C THR A 380 24.38 6.39 -11.90
N LYS A 381 24.55 7.73 -11.76
CA LYS A 381 24.75 8.66 -12.87
C LYS A 381 26.06 8.40 -13.63
N GLN A 382 27.16 8.23 -12.90
CA GLN A 382 28.51 8.00 -13.46
C GLN A 382 28.61 6.77 -14.38
N ARG A 383 27.70 5.79 -14.28
CA ARG A 383 27.69 4.61 -15.16
C ARG A 383 26.99 4.87 -16.48
N LYS A 384 25.85 5.57 -16.45
CA LYS A 384 25.08 5.90 -17.67
C LYS A 384 25.89 6.75 -18.64
N ASP A 385 26.65 7.71 -18.10
CA ASP A 385 27.56 8.54 -18.88
C ASP A 385 28.70 7.70 -19.49
N LYS A 386 29.23 6.71 -18.78
CA LYS A 386 30.31 5.84 -19.27
C LYS A 386 29.88 4.89 -20.39
N ASP A 387 28.66 4.38 -20.33
CA ASP A 387 28.09 3.52 -21.38
C ASP A 387 27.63 4.33 -22.62
N THR A 388 27.41 5.64 -22.47
CA THR A 388 26.96 6.54 -23.55
C THR A 388 28.10 7.38 -24.16
N SER A 389 29.25 7.51 -23.49
CA SER A 389 30.39 8.35 -23.94
C SER A 389 31.22 7.76 -25.08
N GLY A 390 30.57 7.06 -26.01
CA GLY A 390 31.03 6.96 -27.39
C GLY A 390 30.55 8.19 -28.16
N ASN A 391 31.36 9.27 -28.15
CA ASN A 391 31.25 10.46 -29.01
C ASN A 391 30.20 11.54 -28.62
N GLN A 392 30.58 12.55 -27.82
CA GLN A 392 30.46 13.98 -28.19
C GLN A 392 31.10 14.96 -27.18
N GLN A 393 31.31 16.21 -27.62
CA GLN A 393 32.18 17.20 -26.97
C GLN A 393 31.43 18.24 -26.11
N ASN A 394 31.92 18.42 -24.89
CA ASN A 394 32.23 19.71 -24.25
C ASN A 394 31.44 20.97 -24.70
N THR A 395 30.40 21.35 -23.95
CA THR A 395 29.87 22.73 -23.93
C THR A 395 29.83 23.26 -22.51
N ASN A 396 30.47 24.42 -22.30
CA ASN A 396 30.74 25.01 -20.99
C ASN A 396 29.89 26.29 -20.82
N SER A 397 28.88 26.26 -19.95
CA SER A 397 27.97 27.38 -19.72
C SER A 397 28.10 27.95 -18.32
N GLN A 398 28.81 29.09 -18.19
CA GLN A 398 28.68 29.99 -17.05
C GLN A 398 27.57 31.01 -17.33
N ASN A 399 26.83 31.44 -16.29
CA ASN A 399 25.86 32.52 -16.42
C ASN A 399 25.82 33.38 -15.13
N PRO A 400 26.01 34.72 -15.21
CA PRO A 400 25.99 35.61 -14.06
C PRO A 400 24.71 36.47 -13.98
N ASN A 401 24.03 36.47 -12.82
CA ASN A 401 23.58 37.69 -12.12
C ASN A 401 22.79 37.39 -10.82
N SER A 402 22.77 38.37 -9.91
CA SER A 402 22.08 38.32 -8.62
C SER A 402 21.57 39.71 -8.22
N GLN A 403 20.25 39.88 -8.27
CA GLN A 403 19.51 41.03 -7.72
C GLN A 403 18.11 40.54 -7.27
N GLN A 404 18.06 39.50 -6.45
CA GLN A 404 16.81 38.86 -6.00
C GLN A 404 16.83 38.44 -4.52
N ASP A 405 17.79 38.93 -3.75
CA ASP A 405 18.11 38.39 -2.42
C ASP A 405 17.16 38.92 -1.32
N ASP A 406 16.41 40.01 -1.56
CA ASP A 406 15.57 40.65 -0.54
C ASP A 406 14.35 39.80 -0.09
N GLN A 407 13.72 39.03 -1.00
CA GLN A 407 12.57 38.17 -0.62
C GLN A 407 12.98 36.89 0.12
N VAL A 408 14.27 36.55 0.06
CA VAL A 408 14.85 35.39 0.75
C VAL A 408 14.88 35.68 2.26
N ASP A 409 15.26 36.90 2.63
CA ASP A 409 15.30 37.35 4.01
C ASP A 409 13.90 37.37 4.66
N ASP A 410 12.82 37.60 3.92
CA ASP A 410 11.44 37.57 4.45
C ASP A 410 10.97 36.16 4.85
N ILE A 411 11.23 35.13 4.03
CA ILE A 411 10.89 33.75 4.40
C ILE A 411 11.76 33.30 5.58
N PHE A 412 13.05 33.63 5.56
CA PHE A 412 13.93 33.33 6.70
C PHE A 412 13.64 34.22 7.92
N ALA A 413 13.06 35.42 7.77
CA ALA A 413 12.55 36.24 8.87
C ALA A 413 11.29 35.61 9.47
N ALA A 414 10.36 35.13 8.63
CA ALA A 414 9.21 34.36 9.09
C ALA A 414 9.64 33.08 9.84
N MET A 415 10.66 32.35 9.36
CA MET A 415 11.27 31.25 10.11
C MET A 415 11.88 31.73 11.45
N ARG A 416 12.68 32.81 11.41
CA ARG A 416 13.31 33.42 12.61
C ARG A 416 12.27 33.84 13.65
N SER A 417 11.10 34.32 13.23
CA SER A 417 9.96 34.69 14.08
C SER A 417 9.16 33.48 14.57
N SER A 418 9.05 32.42 13.77
CA SER A 418 8.32 31.20 14.17
C SER A 418 8.94 30.46 15.36
N ASN A 419 10.24 30.61 15.60
CA ASN A 419 10.92 30.13 16.81
C ASN A 419 10.68 31.02 18.05
N LEU A 420 10.19 32.25 17.88
CA LEU A 420 9.93 33.21 18.98
C LEU A 420 8.45 33.27 19.38
N ALA A 421 7.54 32.87 18.48
CA ALA A 421 6.09 33.06 18.63
C ALA A 421 5.35 31.87 19.28
N ARG A 422 6.05 30.91 19.90
CA ARG A 422 5.38 29.89 20.72
C ARG A 422 5.02 30.54 22.07
N PRO A 423 3.73 30.71 22.43
CA PRO A 423 3.40 31.12 23.79
C PRO A 423 3.94 30.07 24.76
N PRO A 424 4.44 30.46 25.95
CA PRO A 424 4.73 29.49 26.99
C PRO A 424 3.46 28.66 27.24
N SER A 425 3.61 27.34 27.33
CA SER A 425 2.48 26.51 27.76
C SER A 425 2.19 26.85 29.22
N ASP A 426 1.01 27.42 29.48
CA ASP A 426 0.53 27.71 30.84
C ASP A 426 0.27 26.40 31.60
N THR A 427 1.35 25.83 32.12
CA THR A 427 1.38 24.72 33.07
C THR A 427 2.39 25.06 34.16
N ASP A 428 1.99 25.98 35.05
CA ASP A 428 2.21 25.95 36.51
C ASP A 428 2.01 27.35 37.10
N THR A 429 0.80 27.61 37.60
CA THR A 429 0.53 28.65 38.60
C THR A 429 -0.55 28.16 39.60
N ASP A 430 -0.06 27.79 40.77
CA ASP A 430 -0.64 28.08 42.09
C ASP A 430 -2.09 27.61 42.39
N LEU A 431 -2.18 26.39 42.94
CA LEU A 431 -3.30 25.96 43.81
C LEU A 431 -2.86 25.88 45.29
N GLU A 432 -2.35 26.97 45.84
CA GLU A 432 -2.21 27.17 47.29
C GLU A 432 -2.64 28.59 47.73
N GLU A 433 -3.94 28.85 47.85
CA GLU A 433 -4.48 29.71 48.94
C GLU A 433 -6.02 29.67 49.01
N GLN A 434 -6.58 28.81 49.87
CA GLN A 434 -7.87 29.10 50.52
C GLN A 434 -8.07 28.27 51.79
N SER A 435 -7.35 28.65 52.84
CA SER A 435 -7.58 28.20 54.21
C SER A 435 -7.70 29.42 55.11
N HIS A 436 -8.93 29.75 55.54
CA HIS A 436 -9.27 30.25 56.88
C HIS A 436 -10.76 30.62 57.00
N ASN A 437 -11.58 29.69 57.54
CA ASN A 437 -12.61 30.06 58.51
C ASN A 437 -13.18 28.81 59.23
N LYS A 438 -13.01 28.76 60.56
CA LYS A 438 -13.86 28.06 61.56
C LYS A 438 -14.16 26.56 61.29
N GLY A 439 -13.65 25.57 62.01
CA GLY A 439 -13.05 25.55 63.33
C GLY A 439 -14.04 25.16 64.43
N LEU A 440 -14.06 23.87 64.82
CA LEU A 440 -14.23 23.40 66.20
C LEU A 440 -13.96 21.87 66.32
N THR A 441 -13.11 21.47 67.29
CA THR A 441 -13.14 20.23 68.14
C THR A 441 -13.63 18.87 67.60
N ARG A 442 -13.06 17.69 67.88
CA ARG A 442 -11.88 17.16 68.65
C ARG A 442 -11.62 15.76 68.06
N ARG A 443 -10.40 15.36 67.68
CA ARG A 443 -9.35 14.75 68.53
C ARG A 443 -9.82 13.54 69.37
N LEU A 444 -9.66 12.31 68.85
CA LEU A 444 -8.84 11.23 69.47
C LEU A 444 -8.80 9.91 68.65
N GLN A 445 -7.61 9.57 68.17
CA GLN A 445 -6.92 8.25 68.21
C GLN A 445 -7.58 6.91 67.76
N ARG A 446 -6.67 6.08 67.19
CA ARG A 446 -6.54 4.60 67.24
C ARG A 446 -7.20 3.71 66.15
N SER A 447 -6.34 3.34 65.20
CA SER A 447 -5.81 1.97 64.95
C SER A 447 -6.74 0.76 64.74
N GLY A 448 -6.38 -0.07 63.74
CA GLY A 448 -6.93 -1.42 63.49
C GLY A 448 -7.92 -1.38 62.32
N ALA A 449 -7.73 -2.03 61.16
CA ALA A 449 -7.33 -3.41 60.85
C ALA A 449 -8.47 -4.44 61.05
N LEU A 450 -8.80 -5.15 59.96
CA LEU A 450 -9.83 -6.21 59.86
C LEU A 450 -11.28 -5.65 60.03
N GLU A 451 -12.35 -6.22 59.47
CA GLU A 451 -12.52 -7.36 58.55
C GLU A 451 -13.85 -7.24 57.77
N ASN A 452 -14.07 -8.19 56.86
CA ASN A 452 -15.28 -8.53 56.09
C ASN A 452 -16.66 -8.13 56.67
N LEU A 453 -17.57 -7.73 55.76
CA LEU A 453 -19.03 -8.03 55.62
C LEU A 453 -19.55 -7.07 54.54
N ASN A 454 -19.91 -7.44 53.29
CA ASN A 454 -20.91 -8.40 52.84
C ASN A 454 -22.34 -8.07 53.35
N ILE A 455 -23.20 -7.47 52.50
CA ILE A 455 -24.64 -7.77 52.30
C ILE A 455 -25.37 -6.71 51.42
N SER A 456 -26.14 -7.23 50.45
CA SER A 456 -27.30 -6.70 49.68
C SER A 456 -27.31 -5.31 49.03
N ASP A 457 -27.55 -5.31 47.72
CA ASP A 457 -28.81 -4.88 47.07
C ASP A 457 -29.61 -3.74 47.74
N ASP A 458 -29.79 -2.62 47.04
CA ASP A 458 -31.07 -2.30 46.37
C ASP A 458 -30.86 -1.19 45.31
N ASP A 459 -31.33 -1.42 44.08
CA ASP A 459 -31.23 -0.45 42.98
C ASP A 459 -32.60 0.24 42.78
N SER A 460 -32.73 1.51 43.16
CA SER A 460 -33.91 2.31 42.76
C SER A 460 -33.64 3.81 42.61
N GLU A 461 -33.69 4.24 41.34
CA GLU A 461 -34.26 5.48 40.81
C GLU A 461 -33.87 6.85 41.39
N GLY A 462 -33.27 7.69 40.53
CA GLY A 462 -33.00 9.11 40.79
C GLY A 462 -32.47 9.82 39.54
N GLY A 463 -33.27 9.87 38.48
CA GLY A 463 -32.85 10.41 37.17
C GLY A 463 -32.72 11.93 37.12
N ILE A 464 -31.75 12.41 36.33
CA ILE A 464 -31.69 13.78 35.80
C ILE A 464 -31.32 13.68 34.31
N GLU A 465 -31.99 14.47 33.47
CA GLU A 465 -31.91 14.43 32.00
C GLU A 465 -30.50 14.68 31.45
N TYR A 466 -30.11 13.88 30.46
CA TYR A 466 -29.14 14.26 29.43
C TYR A 466 -29.81 14.13 28.06
N VAL A 467 -29.64 15.16 27.21
CA VAL A 467 -30.23 15.21 25.87
C VAL A 467 -29.26 14.53 24.89
N ASP A 468 -29.57 13.30 24.50
CA ASP A 468 -28.81 12.56 23.49
C ASP A 468 -29.22 12.94 22.05
N ILE A 469 -28.22 13.17 21.21
CA ILE A 469 -28.36 13.27 19.75
C ILE A 469 -27.84 11.94 19.15
N PRO A 470 -28.68 11.13 18.48
CA PRO A 470 -28.31 9.75 18.17
C PRO A 470 -27.41 9.62 16.94
N TYR A 471 -26.28 8.92 17.11
CA TYR A 471 -25.56 8.28 16.00
C TYR A 471 -26.15 6.89 15.73
N SER A 472 -26.81 6.71 14.58
CA SER A 472 -27.38 5.41 14.18
C SER A 472 -26.33 4.48 13.56
N THR A 473 -26.04 3.36 14.22
CA THR A 473 -25.37 2.20 13.61
C THR A 473 -26.39 1.29 12.91
N PRO A 474 -26.19 0.88 11.65
CA PRO A 474 -27.08 -0.08 10.99
C PRO A 474 -26.72 -1.52 11.37
N SER A 475 -27.67 -2.24 11.99
CA SER A 475 -27.59 -3.68 12.22
C SER A 475 -28.39 -4.46 11.16
N ASN A 476 -27.86 -5.61 10.75
CA ASN A 476 -28.49 -6.50 9.78
C ASN A 476 -29.65 -7.30 10.39
N SER A 477 -30.81 -7.32 9.73
CA SER A 477 -31.75 -8.44 9.80
C SER A 477 -32.62 -8.53 8.54
N SER A 478 -32.68 -9.71 7.93
CA SER A 478 -33.69 -10.04 6.91
C SER A 478 -35.05 -10.31 7.59
N PRO A 479 -36.16 -10.16 6.84
CA PRO A 479 -36.93 -11.37 6.56
C PRO A 479 -37.48 -11.46 5.13
N ASN A 480 -37.90 -12.67 4.75
CA ASN A 480 -38.57 -13.00 3.49
C ASN A 480 -40.10 -13.17 3.72
N PRO A 481 -40.97 -13.52 2.76
CA PRO A 481 -42.03 -12.61 2.34
C PRO A 481 -43.46 -13.15 2.56
N SER A 482 -44.48 -12.29 2.52
CA SER A 482 -45.84 -12.66 2.04
C SER A 482 -46.83 -11.48 1.95
N GLN A 483 -47.77 -11.65 1.02
CA GLN A 483 -49.11 -11.06 0.89
C GLN A 483 -49.35 -9.93 -0.13
N ASN A 484 -50.42 -10.13 -0.90
CA ASN A 484 -50.93 -9.31 -2.00
C ASN A 484 -51.68 -8.07 -1.50
N HIS A 485 -51.76 -7.01 -2.31
CA HIS A 485 -53.03 -6.32 -2.60
C HIS A 485 -53.00 -5.56 -3.95
N ARG A 486 -54.20 -5.25 -4.48
CA ARG A 486 -54.45 -4.69 -5.83
C ARG A 486 -54.34 -3.15 -5.90
N ILE A 487 -53.77 -2.65 -7.02
CA ILE A 487 -54.35 -1.72 -8.04
C ILE A 487 -55.70 -1.03 -7.69
N PRO A 488 -56.00 0.25 -8.06
CA PRO A 488 -55.41 1.15 -9.09
C PRO A 488 -55.00 2.58 -8.58
N SER A 489 -54.28 3.45 -9.32
CA SER A 489 -54.84 4.30 -10.40
C SER A 489 -53.78 5.19 -11.09
N ARG A 490 -53.97 5.43 -12.40
CA ARG A 490 -53.47 6.61 -13.16
C ARG A 490 -54.24 7.88 -12.70
N PRO A 491 -53.77 9.12 -12.90
CA PRO A 491 -53.21 9.63 -14.17
C PRO A 491 -51.90 10.44 -13.95
N ASP A 492 -51.33 11.21 -14.89
CA ASP A 492 -51.74 11.54 -16.26
C ASP A 492 -50.55 11.56 -17.27
N SER A 493 -50.22 12.73 -17.82
CA SER A 493 -49.21 13.02 -18.83
C SER A 493 -48.58 14.41 -18.63
N SER A 494 -47.27 14.54 -18.87
CA SER A 494 -46.67 15.79 -19.31
C SER A 494 -45.39 15.52 -20.11
N THR A 495 -45.36 16.04 -21.33
CA THR A 495 -44.24 15.98 -22.27
C THR A 495 -43.38 17.22 -22.13
N SER A 496 -42.07 17.04 -21.89
CA SER A 496 -41.07 18.07 -22.18
C SER A 496 -39.78 17.44 -22.67
N THR A 497 -39.40 17.78 -23.91
CA THR A 497 -38.06 17.57 -24.45
C THR A 497 -37.09 18.56 -23.80
N PRO A 498 -35.78 18.27 -23.85
CA PRO A 498 -34.97 19.12 -24.72
C PRO A 498 -33.95 18.36 -25.59
N HIS A 499 -33.56 19.03 -26.67
CA HIS A 499 -32.42 18.66 -27.52
C HIS A 499 -31.12 18.47 -26.73
N THR A 500 -30.34 17.47 -27.14
CA THR A 500 -28.88 17.60 -27.22
C THR A 500 -28.41 16.89 -28.49
N GLY A 501 -27.65 17.59 -29.33
CA GLY A 501 -27.05 17.01 -30.52
C GLY A 501 -25.81 16.21 -30.14
N VAL A 502 -25.61 15.06 -30.78
CA VAL A 502 -24.39 14.26 -30.65
C VAL A 502 -23.53 14.52 -31.88
N GLU A 503 -22.47 15.31 -31.72
CA GLU A 503 -21.36 15.32 -32.69
C GLU A 503 -20.49 14.08 -32.46
N GLU A 504 -20.49 13.18 -33.43
CA GLU A 504 -19.72 11.94 -33.41
C GLU A 504 -18.28 12.22 -33.90
N LEU A 505 -17.43 12.71 -33.00
CA LEU A 505 -16.00 12.87 -33.27
C LEU A 505 -15.27 11.52 -33.12
N ALA A 506 -14.95 10.90 -34.25
CA ALA A 506 -14.09 9.73 -34.30
C ALA A 506 -12.66 10.07 -33.85
N ILE A 507 -12.23 9.51 -32.72
CA ILE A 507 -10.83 9.56 -32.26
C ILE A 507 -10.19 8.21 -32.55
N ASP A 508 -9.34 8.20 -33.57
CA ASP A 508 -8.42 7.10 -33.87
C ASP A 508 -7.46 6.89 -32.70
N SER A 509 -7.40 5.66 -32.20
CA SER A 509 -6.58 5.28 -31.04
C SER A 509 -5.74 4.05 -31.37
N GLY A 510 -4.66 4.28 -32.12
CA GLY A 510 -3.62 3.29 -32.39
C GLY A 510 -2.90 2.83 -31.13
N ILE A 511 -3.41 1.78 -30.48
CA ILE A 511 -2.71 1.05 -29.41
C ILE A 511 -1.85 -0.04 -30.06
N PRO A 512 -0.54 -0.11 -29.80
CA PRO A 512 0.31 -1.18 -30.33
C PRO A 512 -0.06 -2.52 -29.71
N GLN A 513 -0.42 -3.50 -30.54
CA GLN A 513 -0.68 -4.86 -30.07
C GLN A 513 0.59 -5.50 -29.50
N ARG A 514 0.50 -5.94 -28.25
CA ARG A 514 1.52 -6.74 -27.58
C ARG A 514 1.21 -8.21 -27.85
N GLU A 515 2.09 -8.91 -28.55
CA GLU A 515 1.90 -10.33 -28.87
C GLU A 515 1.85 -11.18 -27.59
N GLU A 516 0.70 -11.82 -27.33
CA GLU A 516 0.56 -12.87 -26.31
C GLU A 516 0.72 -14.27 -26.90
N PRO A 517 1.35 -15.22 -26.19
CA PRO A 517 1.59 -16.58 -26.67
C PRO A 517 0.35 -17.49 -26.53
N ALA A 518 -0.78 -17.10 -27.11
CA ALA A 518 -2.04 -17.88 -27.06
C ALA A 518 -2.09 -19.07 -28.05
N ALA A 519 -1.11 -19.19 -28.93
CA ALA A 519 -1.17 -20.08 -30.10
C ALA A 519 -1.23 -21.59 -29.76
N SER A 520 -0.47 -22.08 -28.78
CA SER A 520 -0.33 -23.53 -28.55
C SER A 520 -1.63 -24.21 -28.10
N ASN A 521 -2.34 -23.62 -27.14
CA ASN A 521 -3.61 -24.18 -26.62
C ASN A 521 -4.77 -24.03 -27.62
N ALA A 522 -4.76 -23.00 -28.47
CA ALA A 522 -5.74 -22.88 -29.55
C ALA A 522 -5.56 -24.00 -30.60
N THR A 523 -4.31 -24.33 -30.96
CA THR A 523 -4.00 -25.41 -31.91
C THR A 523 -4.37 -26.78 -31.35
N LEU A 524 -4.10 -27.05 -30.06
CA LEU A 524 -4.43 -28.34 -29.44
C LEU A 524 -5.95 -28.59 -29.39
N ASN A 525 -6.72 -27.57 -28.99
CA ASN A 525 -8.19 -27.66 -28.93
C ASN A 525 -8.82 -27.82 -30.33
N LYS A 526 -8.26 -27.15 -31.35
CA LYS A 526 -8.72 -27.29 -32.74
C LYS A 526 -8.51 -28.73 -33.25
N SER A 527 -7.33 -29.30 -33.02
CA SER A 527 -7.03 -30.69 -33.39
C SER A 527 -8.01 -31.70 -32.78
N LEU A 528 -8.37 -31.52 -31.50
CA LEU A 528 -9.32 -32.41 -30.82
C LEU A 528 -10.74 -32.30 -31.41
N TYR A 529 -11.17 -31.08 -31.74
CA TYR A 529 -12.45 -30.82 -32.39
C TYR A 529 -12.52 -31.41 -33.81
N ASP A 530 -11.45 -31.30 -34.60
CA ASP A 530 -11.39 -31.85 -35.96
C ASP A 530 -11.47 -33.39 -35.97
N VAL A 531 -10.80 -34.06 -35.01
CA VAL A 531 -10.90 -35.53 -34.81
C VAL A 531 -12.33 -35.96 -34.41
N LEU A 532 -12.95 -35.27 -33.46
CA LEU A 532 -14.33 -35.57 -33.03
C LEU A 532 -15.34 -35.31 -34.15
N ALA A 533 -15.14 -34.27 -34.96
CA ALA A 533 -15.98 -33.97 -36.12
C ALA A 533 -15.85 -35.04 -37.22
N ALA A 534 -14.65 -35.61 -37.42
CA ALA A 534 -14.42 -36.73 -38.33
C ALA A 534 -15.14 -38.01 -37.86
N GLN A 535 -15.02 -38.38 -36.58
CA GLN A 535 -15.75 -39.53 -36.01
C GLN A 535 -17.27 -39.37 -36.11
N ALA A 536 -17.80 -38.18 -35.80
CA ALA A 536 -19.24 -37.91 -35.91
C ALA A 536 -19.77 -38.06 -37.35
N LYS A 537 -18.99 -37.62 -38.35
CA LYS A 537 -19.30 -37.83 -39.78
C LYS A 537 -19.28 -39.32 -40.16
N GLY A 538 -18.32 -40.09 -39.64
CA GLY A 538 -18.25 -41.54 -39.86
C GLY A 538 -19.50 -42.26 -39.33
N LEU A 539 -19.86 -42.02 -38.06
CA LEU A 539 -21.03 -42.62 -37.42
C LEU A 539 -22.35 -42.21 -38.10
N SER A 540 -22.50 -40.95 -38.49
CA SER A 540 -23.67 -40.49 -39.25
C SER A 540 -23.80 -41.17 -40.61
N LYS A 541 -22.69 -41.43 -41.30
CA LYS A 541 -22.68 -42.11 -42.60
C LYS A 541 -23.03 -43.59 -42.47
N ALA A 542 -22.52 -44.28 -41.44
CA ALA A 542 -22.89 -45.66 -41.13
C ALA A 542 -24.38 -45.78 -40.78
N TYR A 543 -24.91 -44.88 -39.95
CA TYR A 543 -26.33 -44.89 -39.56
C TYR A 543 -27.28 -44.65 -40.75
N LEU A 544 -26.93 -43.71 -41.64
CA LEU A 544 -27.69 -43.50 -42.89
C LEU A 544 -27.62 -44.71 -43.83
N PHE A 545 -26.50 -45.43 -43.85
CA PHE A 545 -26.36 -46.67 -44.63
C PHE A 545 -27.30 -47.76 -44.09
N SER A 546 -27.35 -47.98 -42.77
CA SER A 546 -28.27 -48.95 -42.16
C SER A 546 -29.75 -48.60 -42.35
N ILE A 547 -30.13 -47.31 -42.32
CA ILE A 547 -31.51 -46.87 -42.63
C ILE A 547 -31.87 -47.16 -44.09
N ASN A 548 -30.97 -46.83 -45.03
CA ASN A 548 -31.22 -47.08 -46.45
C ASN A 548 -31.27 -48.58 -46.77
N TYR A 549 -30.50 -49.40 -46.05
CA TYR A 549 -30.55 -50.86 -46.18
C TYR A 549 -31.91 -51.43 -45.71
N MET A 550 -32.39 -51.05 -44.51
CA MET A 550 -33.69 -51.52 -44.02
C MET A 550 -34.89 -50.98 -44.82
N ASN A 551 -34.75 -49.83 -45.50
CA ASN A 551 -35.77 -49.32 -46.43
C ASN A 551 -35.71 -49.98 -47.83
N PHE A 552 -34.75 -50.87 -48.09
CA PHE A 552 -34.63 -51.61 -49.35
C PHE A 552 -35.14 -53.06 -49.25
N GLU A 553 -35.33 -53.58 -48.02
CA GLU A 553 -35.91 -54.90 -47.73
C GLU A 553 -37.42 -54.88 -47.41
N MET A 554 -38.05 -53.69 -47.38
CA MET A 554 -39.52 -53.51 -47.28
C MET A 554 -40.12 -53.07 -48.62
#